data_AF-A0A7W0L0P5-F1
#
_entry.id   AF-A0A7W0L0P5-F1
#
_cell.length_a   1.000
_cell.length_b   1.000
_cell.length_c   1.000
_cell.angle_alpha   90.00
_cell.angle_beta   90.00
_cell.angle_gamma   90.00
#
_symmetry.space_group_name_H-M   'P 1'
#
loop_
_entity.id
_entity.type
_entity.pdbx_description
1 polymer ?
#
loop_
_entity_poly.entity_id
_entity_poly.type
_entity_poly.pdbx_seq_one_letter_code
_entity_poly.pdbx_strand_id
1 'polypeptide(L)'
;MGLSEPLRIIGDGGDLPDYQVPDGLGEKELLELYRWLIILRTFDERAVMLQRQGRVGTYPLYWGEEGTTAGALYACEDSDWVF
;
A
#
# COMPACT_ATOMS: atom_id res chain seq x y z
N MET A 1 29.04 6.44 -4.17
CA MET A 1 28.16 5.79 -3.19
C MET A 1 27.18 4.97 -3.99
N GLY A 2 27.48 3.67 -4.19
CA GLY A 2 26.62 2.81 -5.00
C GLY A 2 25.25 2.70 -4.32
N LEU A 3 24.17 2.76 -5.09
CA LEU A 3 22.83 2.57 -4.56
C LEU A 3 22.79 1.18 -3.90
N SER A 4 22.54 1.14 -2.59
CA SER A 4 22.24 -0.10 -1.88
C SER A 4 21.00 -0.72 -2.50
N GLU A 5 20.98 -2.04 -2.69
CA GLU A 5 19.80 -2.71 -3.22
C GLU A 5 18.57 -2.48 -2.33
N PRO A 6 17.36 -2.37 -2.92
CA PRO A 6 16.13 -2.17 -2.15
C PRO A 6 15.83 -3.39 -1.28
N LEU A 7 15.40 -3.14 -0.04
CA LEU A 7 14.87 -4.19 0.81
C LEU A 7 13.60 -4.79 0.19
N ARG A 8 13.57 -6.12 0.05
CA ARG A 8 12.44 -6.87 -0.46
C ARG A 8 12.16 -8.05 0.46
N ILE A 9 10.89 -8.24 0.83
CA ILE A 9 10.43 -9.37 1.64
C ILE A 9 9.66 -10.39 0.79
N ILE A 10 8.81 -9.90 -0.12
CA ILE A 10 8.04 -10.76 -1.04
C ILE A 10 8.85 -10.91 -2.33
N GLY A 11 9.12 -12.15 -2.71
CA GLY A 11 9.79 -12.56 -3.94
C GLY A 11 8.97 -12.25 -5.18
N ASP A 12 9.46 -12.67 -6.35
CA ASP A 12 8.79 -12.44 -7.64
C ASP A 12 8.01 -13.67 -8.14
N GLY A 13 7.97 -14.74 -7.35
CA GLY A 13 7.37 -16.02 -7.75
C GLY A 13 8.23 -16.83 -8.72
N GLY A 14 9.45 -16.39 -9.01
CA GLY A 14 10.45 -17.06 -9.83
C GLY A 14 11.74 -17.30 -9.05
N ASP A 15 12.83 -16.68 -9.50
CA ASP A 15 14.17 -16.91 -8.95
C ASP A 15 14.42 -16.14 -7.65
N LEU A 16 13.62 -15.11 -7.35
CA LEU A 16 13.77 -14.34 -6.12
C LEU A 16 12.86 -14.92 -5.04
N PRO A 17 13.42 -15.48 -3.95
CA PRO A 17 12.64 -16.12 -2.91
C PRO A 17 11.92 -15.10 -2.03
N ASP A 18 10.84 -15.56 -1.37
CA ASP A 18 10.28 -14.86 -0.23
C ASP A 18 11.24 -14.93 0.97
N TYR A 19 11.24 -13.87 1.78
CA TYR A 19 11.92 -13.81 3.06
C TYR A 19 10.93 -13.98 4.21
N GLN A 20 11.47 -14.14 5.42
CA GLN A 20 10.65 -14.28 6.63
C GLN A 20 9.72 -13.07 6.78
N VAL A 21 8.44 -13.36 6.99
CA VAL A 21 7.43 -12.35 7.34
C VAL A 21 7.86 -11.66 8.64
N PRO A 22 7.86 -10.32 8.71
CA PRO A 22 8.21 -9.59 9.92
C PRO A 22 7.36 -10.00 11.13
N ASP A 23 7.98 -9.95 12.31
CA ASP A 23 7.28 -10.25 13.57
C ASP A 23 6.06 -9.33 13.75
N GLY A 24 4.98 -9.88 14.30
CA GLY A 24 3.71 -9.16 14.52
C GLY A 24 2.75 -9.19 13.33
N LEU A 25 3.13 -9.76 12.18
CA LEU A 25 2.24 -9.96 11.04
C LEU A 25 1.80 -11.43 10.91
N GLY A 26 0.66 -11.77 11.50
CA GLY A 26 -0.01 -13.05 11.31
C GLY A 26 -0.97 -13.03 10.12
N GLU A 27 -1.66 -14.16 9.88
CA GLU A 27 -2.64 -14.30 8.80
C GLU A 27 -3.73 -13.22 8.85
N LYS A 28 -4.22 -12.90 10.05
CA LYS A 28 -5.27 -11.89 10.25
C LYS A 28 -4.78 -10.51 9.84
N GLU A 29 -3.60 -10.10 10.30
CA GLU A 29 -3.00 -8.80 10.01
C GLU A 29 -2.71 -8.66 8.51
N LEU A 30 -2.22 -9.73 7.88
CA LEU A 30 -1.99 -9.77 6.43
C LEU A 30 -3.28 -9.65 5.62
N LEU A 31 -4.36 -10.33 6.03
CA LEU A 31 -5.67 -10.19 5.39
C LEU A 31 -6.25 -8.79 5.56
N GLU A 32 -6.02 -8.16 6.71
CA GLU A 32 -6.44 -6.79 6.97
C GLU A 32 -5.67 -5.78 6.09
N LEU A 33 -4.35 -5.92 6.01
CA LEU A 33 -3.51 -5.15 5.08
C LEU A 33 -3.97 -5.33 3.62
N TYR A 34 -4.22 -6.57 3.19
CA TYR A 34 -4.73 -6.81 1.85
C TYR A 34 -6.07 -6.12 1.60
N ARG A 35 -6.97 -6.15 2.59
CA ARG A 35 -8.24 -5.42 2.53
C ARG A 35 -8.02 -3.90 2.39
N TRP A 36 -7.03 -3.32 3.07
CA TRP A 36 -6.69 -1.90 2.92
C TRP A 36 -6.26 -1.57 1.49
N LEU A 37 -5.43 -2.41 0.86
CA LEU A 37 -5.02 -2.23 -0.55
C LEU A 37 -6.25 -2.19 -1.48
N ILE A 38 -7.20 -3.11 -1.28
CA ILE A 38 -8.44 -3.14 -2.08
C ILE A 38 -9.30 -1.90 -1.86
N ILE A 39 -9.43 -1.44 -0.60
CA ILE A 39 -10.21 -0.24 -0.28
C ILE A 39 -9.60 0.99 -0.94
N LEU A 40 -8.28 1.16 -0.84
CA LEU A 40 -7.54 2.26 -1.46
C LEU A 40 -7.73 2.28 -2.98
N ARG A 41 -7.47 1.15 -3.66
CA ARG A 41 -7.68 1.01 -5.12
C ARG A 41 -9.12 1.34 -5.52
N THR A 42 -10.10 0.78 -4.79
CA THR A 42 -11.52 0.97 -5.12
C THR A 42 -11.95 2.42 -4.92
N PHE A 43 -11.44 3.08 -3.88
CA PHE A 43 -11.70 4.50 -3.66
C PHE A 43 -11.11 5.34 -4.78
N ASP A 44 -9.86 5.08 -5.14
CA ASP A 44 -9.13 5.81 -6.18
C ASP A 44 -9.83 5.72 -7.54
N GLU A 45 -10.23 4.52 -7.96
CA GLU A 45 -10.98 4.30 -9.20
C GLU A 45 -12.29 5.11 -9.23
N ARG A 46 -13.04 5.10 -8.12
CA ARG A 46 -14.29 5.86 -8.01
C ARG A 46 -14.04 7.36 -8.03
N ALA A 47 -13.03 7.85 -7.33
CA ALA A 47 -12.69 9.26 -7.28
C ALA A 47 -12.28 9.78 -8.67
N VAL A 48 -11.51 9.00 -9.44
CA VAL A 48 -11.18 9.30 -10.85
C VAL A 48 -12.43 9.36 -11.72
N MET A 49 -13.35 8.40 -11.57
CA MET A 49 -14.62 8.41 -12.33
C MET A 49 -15.44 9.67 -12.03
N LEU A 50 -15.53 10.05 -10.75
CA LEU A 50 -16.24 11.26 -10.33
C LEU A 50 -15.55 12.53 -10.85
N GLN A 51 -14.22 12.58 -10.83
CA GLN A 51 -13.43 13.70 -11.35
C GLN A 51 -13.66 13.89 -12.85
N ARG A 52 -13.64 12.80 -13.62
CA ARG A 52 -13.91 12.81 -15.08
C ARG A 52 -15.34 13.24 -15.43
N GLN A 53 -16.29 13.03 -14.51
CA GLN A 53 -17.67 13.50 -14.65
C GLN A 53 -17.87 14.95 -14.18
N GLY A 54 -16.82 15.62 -13.69
CA GLY A 54 -16.91 16.96 -13.11
C GLY A 54 -17.68 17.02 -11.79
N ARG A 55 -17.86 15.87 -11.11
CA ARG A 55 -18.63 15.77 -9.85
C ARG A 55 -17.79 16.03 -8.61
N VAL A 56 -16.47 15.90 -8.73
CA VAL A 56 -15.47 16.36 -7.76
C VAL A 56 -14.41 17.18 -8.51
N GLY A 57 -13.70 18.05 -7.79
CA GLY A 57 -12.62 18.87 -8.35
C GLY A 57 -11.39 18.03 -8.71
N THR A 58 -10.21 18.64 -8.60
CA THR A 58 -8.95 17.93 -8.87
C THR A 58 -8.75 16.75 -7.91
N TYR A 59 -8.40 15.59 -8.46
CA TYR A 59 -8.11 14.39 -7.69
C TYR A 59 -6.77 13.76 -8.13
N PRO A 60 -5.83 13.52 -7.21
CA PRO A 60 -4.54 12.90 -7.52
C PRO A 60 -4.64 11.37 -7.52
N LEU A 61 -4.43 10.77 -8.69
CA LEU A 61 -4.33 9.33 -8.87
C LEU A 61 -3.10 8.76 -8.16
N TYR A 62 -3.22 7.60 -7.52
CA TYR A 62 -2.08 6.90 -6.90
C TYR A 62 -2.02 5.39 -7.20
N TRP A 63 -2.43 4.98 -8.40
CA TRP A 63 -2.34 3.58 -8.85
C TRP A 63 -0.93 3.01 -8.76
N GLY A 64 -0.79 1.87 -8.08
CA GLY A 64 0.48 1.17 -7.89
C GLY A 64 1.19 1.57 -6.61
N GLU A 65 0.68 2.57 -5.90
CA GLU A 65 1.25 3.10 -4.65
C GLU A 65 0.42 2.67 -3.42
N GLU A 66 -0.54 1.75 -3.55
CA GLU A 66 -1.39 1.36 -2.41
C GLU A 66 -0.58 0.79 -1.25
N GLY A 67 0.47 0.01 -1.58
CA GLY A 67 1.35 -0.62 -0.59
C GLY A 67 2.15 0.40 0.23
N THR A 68 2.53 1.53 -0.36
CA THR A 68 3.32 2.56 0.35
C THR A 68 2.48 3.24 1.42
N THR A 69 1.20 3.50 1.14
CA THR A 69 0.28 4.10 2.10
C THR A 69 -0.24 3.07 3.11
N ALA A 70 -0.75 1.93 2.65
CA ALA A 70 -1.33 0.93 3.55
C ALA A 70 -0.31 0.35 4.52
N GLY A 71 0.88 -0.03 4.02
CA GLY A 71 1.92 -0.62 4.86
C GLY A 71 2.48 0.37 5.89
N ALA A 72 2.78 1.60 5.48
CA ALA A 72 3.31 2.62 6.38
C ALA A 72 2.31 2.99 7.49
N LEU A 73 1.05 3.24 7.13
CA LEU A 73 0.02 3.62 8.11
C LEU A 73 -0.40 2.46 9.02
N TYR A 74 -0.36 1.22 8.55
CA TYR A 74 -0.65 0.06 9.41
C TYR A 74 0.43 -0.16 10.48
N ALA A 75 1.66 0.28 10.21
CA ALA A 75 2.76 0.21 11.16
C ALA A 75 2.77 1.38 12.17
N CYS A 76 1.98 2.43 11.93
CA CYS A 76 1.86 3.57 12.84
C CYS A 76 0.96 3.24 14.05
N GLU A 77 1.28 3.85 15.18
CA GLU A 77 0.37 3.93 16.33
C GLU A 77 -0.64 5.07 16.13
N ASP A 78 -1.80 5.00 16.81
CA ASP A 78 -2.85 6.03 16.72
C ASP A 78 -2.36 7.44 17.12
N SER A 79 -1.28 7.52 17.89
CA SER A 79 -0.65 8.77 18.32
C SER A 79 0.45 9.28 17.37
N ASP A 80 0.82 8.51 16.34
CA ASP A 80 1.85 8.92 15.41
C ASP A 80 1.34 10.03 14.48
N TRP A 81 2.22 11.01 14.24
CA TRP A 81 1.94 12.12 13.34
C TRP A 81 2.38 11.78 11.92
N VAL A 82 1.48 11.95 10.96
CA VAL A 82 1.73 11.77 9.51
C VAL A 82 1.55 13.12 8.82
N PHE A 83 2.50 13.51 7.94
CA PHE A 83 2.55 14.80 7.25
C PHE A 83 2.68 14.64 5.74
#